data_AF-A0A7V5TM47-F1
#
_entry.id   AF-A0A7V5TM47-F1
#
_cell.length_a   1.000
_cell.length_b   1.000
_cell.length_c   1.000
_cell.angle_alpha   90.00
_cell.angle_beta   90.00
_cell.angle_gamma   90.00
#
_symmetry.space_group_name_H-M   'P 1'
#
loop_
_entity.id
_entity.type
_entity.pdbx_description
1 polymer ?
#
loop_
_entity_poly.entity_id
_entity_poly.type
_entity_poly.pdbx_seq_one_letter_code
_entity_poly.pdbx_strand_id
1 'polypeptide(L)'
;MTATAIHQARKVKNLHARTLLEKRNVVGVGLGYKISNGVNTGELSLVVLVTRKSAPEALSAEDMVPAELDGLKTDVVQSGVLRAFQSPTDRWRPVVPPGVSLGHYHITAGTFGCLVRRGDERFILSNNHVLADLNRGQPGDPILQPGPTDGGTADDRIATLADYIPLDFGTAPPECPIAASITQ
;
A
#
# COMPACT_ATOMS: atom_id res chain seq x y z
N MET A 1 14.12 12.82 -11.20
CA MET A 1 14.49 11.53 -11.84
C MET A 1 13.89 11.46 -13.23
N THR A 2 14.61 10.93 -14.21
CA THR A 2 14.09 10.80 -15.58
C THR A 2 13.23 9.53 -15.68
N ALA A 3 12.13 9.57 -16.44
CA ALA A 3 11.29 8.41 -16.72
C ALA A 3 12.11 7.22 -17.27
N THR A 4 13.23 7.53 -17.94
CA THR A 4 14.21 6.58 -18.48
C THR A 4 14.85 5.69 -17.41
N ALA A 5 15.24 6.25 -16.25
CA ALA A 5 15.91 5.47 -15.19
C ALA A 5 14.97 4.41 -14.58
N ILE A 6 13.72 4.77 -14.31
CA ILE A 6 12.70 3.85 -13.82
C ILE A 6 12.37 2.78 -14.87
N HIS A 7 12.32 3.14 -16.16
CA HIS A 7 12.08 2.19 -17.24
C HIS A 7 13.20 1.13 -17.32
N GLN A 8 14.46 1.54 -17.21
CA GLN A 8 15.59 0.60 -17.19
C GLN A 8 15.54 -0.31 -15.95
N ALA A 9 15.29 0.26 -14.77
CA ALA A 9 15.14 -0.53 -13.55
C ALA A 9 14.00 -1.57 -13.65
N ARG A 10 12.89 -1.24 -14.32
CA ARG A 10 11.79 -2.19 -14.59
C ARG A 10 12.22 -3.34 -15.50
N LYS A 11 13.06 -3.08 -16.51
CA LYS A 11 13.61 -4.14 -17.37
C LYS A 11 14.48 -5.10 -16.57
N VAL A 12 15.43 -4.58 -15.78
CA VAL A 12 16.28 -5.38 -14.89
C VAL A 12 15.42 -6.20 -13.92
N LYS A 13 14.42 -5.59 -13.29
CA LYS A 13 13.48 -6.29 -12.40
C LYS A 13 12.77 -7.44 -13.11
N ASN A 14 12.22 -7.20 -14.29
CA ASN A 14 11.47 -8.23 -15.02
C ASN A 14 12.37 -9.38 -15.47
N LEU A 15 13.63 -9.10 -15.80
CA LEU A 15 14.61 -10.11 -16.19
C LEU A 15 14.98 -11.03 -15.01
N HIS A 16 15.23 -10.47 -13.83
CA HIS A 16 15.77 -11.22 -12.68
C HIS A 16 14.72 -11.70 -11.67
N ALA A 17 13.47 -11.19 -11.74
CA ALA A 17 12.45 -11.47 -10.73
C ALA A 17 12.22 -12.97 -10.50
N ARG A 18 12.13 -13.76 -11.56
CA ARG A 18 11.89 -15.20 -11.45
C ARG A 18 13.03 -15.92 -10.72
N THR A 19 14.27 -15.71 -11.15
CA THR A 19 15.45 -16.34 -10.55
C THR A 19 15.66 -15.92 -9.09
N LEU A 20 15.32 -14.67 -8.75
CA LEU A 20 15.35 -14.21 -7.37
C LEU A 20 14.26 -14.88 -6.52
N LEU A 21 13.04 -15.05 -7.06
CA LEU A 21 11.93 -15.73 -6.37
C LEU A 21 12.15 -17.24 -6.19
N GLU A 22 13.05 -17.85 -6.96
CA GLU A 22 13.44 -19.25 -6.80
C GLU A 22 14.36 -19.50 -5.58
N LYS A 23 14.95 -18.44 -5.00
CA LYS A 23 15.78 -18.54 -3.78
C LYS A 23 14.91 -18.84 -2.56
N ARG A 24 15.36 -19.74 -1.68
CA ARG A 24 14.53 -20.35 -0.62
C ARG A 24 13.87 -19.36 0.35
N ASN A 25 14.49 -18.20 0.57
CA ASN A 25 14.08 -17.22 1.56
C ASN A 25 13.40 -15.98 0.95
N VAL A 26 13.35 -15.88 -0.38
CA VAL A 26 12.80 -14.72 -1.08
C VAL A 26 11.29 -14.89 -1.26
N VAL A 27 10.52 -13.86 -0.90
CA VAL A 27 9.06 -13.85 -0.97
C VAL A 27 8.49 -12.72 -1.82
N GLY A 28 9.34 -11.84 -2.34
CA GLY A 28 8.91 -10.76 -3.21
C GLY A 28 10.06 -10.01 -3.85
N VAL A 29 9.80 -9.43 -5.02
CA VAL A 29 10.76 -8.60 -5.77
C VAL A 29 10.05 -7.37 -6.29
N GLY A 30 10.59 -6.20 -5.97
CA GLY A 30 10.02 -4.91 -6.33
C GLY A 30 11.09 -3.89 -6.73
N LEU A 31 10.63 -2.68 -7.01
CA LEU A 31 11.50 -1.51 -7.15
C LEU A 31 11.20 -0.54 -6.02
N GLY A 32 12.25 0.04 -5.47
CA GLY A 32 12.11 1.01 -4.39
C GLY A 32 13.43 1.71 -4.15
N TYR A 33 13.41 2.66 -3.23
CA TYR A 33 14.64 3.34 -2.82
C TYR A 33 15.26 2.58 -1.66
N LYS A 34 16.57 2.39 -1.74
CA LYS A 34 17.32 1.64 -0.75
C LYS A 34 17.20 2.30 0.61
N ILE A 35 16.88 1.51 1.64
CA ILE A 35 16.85 1.96 3.03
C ILE A 35 18.03 1.35 3.78
N SER A 36 18.88 2.21 4.36
CA SER A 36 20.02 1.77 5.17
C SER A 36 19.90 2.36 6.58
N ASN A 37 19.97 1.51 7.61
CA ASN A 37 19.82 1.91 9.02
C ASN A 37 18.56 2.77 9.28
N GLY A 38 17.45 2.44 8.62
CA GLY A 38 16.17 3.17 8.75
C GLY A 38 16.09 4.47 7.94
N VAL A 39 17.16 4.85 7.23
CA VAL A 39 17.22 6.08 6.43
C VAL A 39 17.05 5.76 4.95
N ASN A 40 16.13 6.45 4.29
CA ASN A 40 16.00 6.39 2.83
C ASN A 40 17.22 7.08 2.19
N THR A 41 17.98 6.32 1.41
CA THR A 41 19.23 6.81 0.77
C THR A 41 18.98 7.59 -0.52
N GLY A 42 17.76 7.53 -1.08
CA GLY A 42 17.43 8.09 -2.38
C GLY A 42 17.95 7.28 -3.57
N GLU A 43 18.69 6.20 -3.33
CA GLU A 43 19.24 5.32 -4.38
C GLU A 43 18.17 4.34 -4.86
N LEU A 44 17.84 4.39 -6.17
CA LEU A 44 16.90 3.43 -6.77
C LEU A 44 17.52 2.04 -6.78
N SER A 45 16.78 1.05 -6.29
CA SER A 45 17.25 -0.31 -6.09
C SER A 45 16.17 -1.35 -6.41
N LEU A 46 16.63 -2.57 -6.65
CA LEU A 46 15.79 -3.75 -6.70
C LEU A 46 15.57 -4.27 -5.28
N VAL A 47 14.36 -4.07 -4.77
CA VAL A 47 13.98 -4.47 -3.41
C VAL A 47 13.65 -5.95 -3.41
N VAL A 48 14.38 -6.74 -2.63
CA VAL A 48 14.18 -8.18 -2.45
C VAL A 48 13.63 -8.43 -1.05
N LEU A 49 12.37 -8.85 -0.99
CA LEU A 49 11.69 -9.16 0.25
C LEU A 49 12.04 -10.58 0.68
N VAL A 50 12.48 -10.74 1.93
CA VAL A 50 12.83 -12.03 2.51
C VAL A 50 12.04 -12.33 3.78
N THR A 51 11.83 -13.61 4.09
CA THR A 51 11.14 -13.98 5.34
C THR A 51 11.95 -13.59 6.57
N ARG A 52 13.27 -13.81 6.53
CA ARG A 52 14.20 -13.44 7.60
C ARG A 52 15.55 -13.04 7.02
N LYS A 53 16.24 -12.06 7.61
CA LYS A 53 17.65 -11.80 7.28
C LYS A 53 18.51 -12.86 7.96
N SER A 54 19.44 -13.42 7.20
CA SER A 54 20.48 -14.32 7.69
C SER A 54 21.83 -13.64 7.50
N ALA A 55 22.80 -13.97 8.35
CA ALA A 55 24.18 -13.57 8.13
C ALA A 55 24.69 -14.18 6.81
N PRO A 56 25.52 -13.48 6.02
CA PRO A 56 26.02 -13.98 4.74
C PRO A 56 26.68 -15.36 4.84
N GLU A 57 27.36 -15.64 5.95
CA GLU A 57 28.08 -16.89 6.21
C GLU A 57 27.14 -18.08 6.44
N ALA A 58 25.87 -17.80 6.77
CA ALA A 58 24.83 -18.80 6.97
C ALA A 58 24.02 -19.07 5.68
N LEU A 59 24.36 -18.43 4.56
CA LEU A 59 23.70 -18.59 3.27
C LEU A 59 24.57 -19.37 2.28
N SER A 60 23.94 -20.26 1.50
CA SER A 60 24.61 -20.83 0.33
C SER A 60 24.77 -19.74 -0.74
N ALA A 61 25.73 -19.93 -1.65
CA ALA A 61 25.90 -19.03 -2.80
C ALA A 61 24.61 -18.92 -3.65
N GLU A 62 23.84 -20.00 -3.73
CA GLU A 62 22.58 -20.06 -4.47
C GLU A 62 21.46 -19.23 -3.82
N ASP A 63 21.44 -19.08 -2.50
CA ASP A 63 20.44 -18.26 -1.79
C ASP A 63 20.89 -16.83 -1.53
N MET A 64 22.17 -16.52 -1.75
CA MET A 64 22.68 -15.17 -1.64
C MET A 64 22.03 -14.26 -2.69
N VAL A 65 21.49 -13.13 -2.25
CA VAL A 65 21.02 -12.08 -3.16
C VAL A 65 22.24 -11.26 -3.59
N PRO A 66 22.57 -11.17 -4.88
CA PRO A 66 23.69 -10.35 -5.34
C PRO A 66 23.50 -8.89 -4.94
N ALA A 67 24.57 -8.18 -4.56
CA ALA A 67 24.50 -6.77 -4.18
C ALA A 67 24.10 -5.83 -5.33
N GLU A 68 24.23 -6.31 -6.57
CA GLU A 68 23.92 -5.59 -7.80
C GLU A 68 23.55 -6.58 -8.91
N LEU A 69 22.61 -6.18 -9.78
CA LEU A 69 22.17 -6.92 -10.96
C LEU A 69 22.04 -5.94 -12.13
N ASP A 70 22.76 -6.16 -13.22
CA ASP A 70 22.77 -5.31 -14.42
C ASP A 70 22.88 -3.80 -14.12
N GLY A 71 23.78 -3.43 -13.21
CA GLY A 71 23.99 -2.03 -12.80
C GLY A 71 22.99 -1.49 -11.78
N LEU A 72 21.98 -2.27 -11.37
CA LEU A 72 21.00 -1.87 -10.37
C LEU A 72 21.33 -2.51 -9.01
N LYS A 73 21.54 -1.68 -7.99
CA LYS A 73 21.75 -2.16 -6.61
C LYS A 73 20.56 -2.96 -6.11
N THR A 74 20.81 -3.92 -5.24
CA THR A 74 19.76 -4.61 -4.50
C THR A 74 19.60 -4.06 -3.09
N ASP A 75 18.38 -4.15 -2.57
CA ASP A 75 18.08 -3.88 -1.17
C ASP A 75 17.31 -5.07 -0.57
N VAL A 76 17.92 -5.75 0.41
CA VAL A 76 17.31 -6.90 1.07
C VAL A 76 16.50 -6.40 2.25
N VAL A 77 15.18 -6.56 2.18
CA VAL A 77 14.24 -6.09 3.20
C VAL A 77 13.56 -7.30 3.84
N GLN A 78 13.58 -7.37 5.17
CA GLN A 78 12.89 -8.43 5.89
C GLN A 78 11.40 -8.10 5.99
N SER A 79 10.55 -8.90 5.36
CA SER A 79 9.10 -8.75 5.38
C SER A 79 8.37 -9.81 6.21
N GLY A 80 9.05 -10.91 6.57
CA GLY A 80 8.37 -12.07 7.13
C GLY A 80 7.66 -12.91 6.06
N VAL A 81 6.87 -13.89 6.51
CA VAL A 81 6.05 -14.72 5.63
C VAL A 81 4.85 -13.90 5.16
N LEU A 82 4.71 -13.71 3.85
CA LEU A 82 3.52 -13.10 3.27
C LEU A 82 2.34 -14.06 3.43
N ARG A 83 1.29 -13.60 4.10
CA ARG A 83 0.04 -14.35 4.29
C ARG A 83 -1.11 -13.50 3.79
N ALA A 84 -2.07 -14.13 3.12
CA ALA A 84 -3.36 -13.50 2.90
C ALA A 84 -4.00 -13.25 4.27
N PHE A 85 -4.36 -12.00 4.55
CA PHE A 85 -4.97 -11.62 5.81
C PHE A 85 -6.40 -12.18 5.84
N GLN A 86 -6.66 -13.16 6.73
CA GLN A 86 -7.89 -13.95 6.66
C GLN A 86 -9.10 -13.27 7.32
N SER A 87 -8.90 -12.37 8.28
CA SER A 87 -10.00 -11.67 8.98
C SER A 87 -9.78 -10.16 9.02
N PRO A 88 -9.94 -9.45 7.88
CA PRO A 88 -9.88 -7.99 7.88
C PRO A 88 -11.07 -7.37 8.62
N THR A 89 -12.06 -8.14 9.07
CA THR A 89 -13.31 -7.66 9.68
C THR A 89 -13.33 -7.72 11.20
N ASP A 90 -12.29 -8.27 11.84
CA ASP A 90 -12.19 -8.31 13.31
C ASP A 90 -12.14 -6.90 13.92
N ARG A 91 -12.44 -6.80 15.23
CA ARG A 91 -12.21 -5.57 16.02
C ARG A 91 -10.75 -5.49 16.43
N TRP A 92 -10.05 -4.45 15.99
CA TRP A 92 -8.63 -4.23 16.27
C TRP A 92 -8.44 -3.11 17.29
N ARG A 93 -7.88 -3.43 18.46
CA ARG A 93 -7.54 -2.47 19.51
C ARG A 93 -6.23 -2.87 20.21
N PRO A 94 -5.41 -1.92 20.71
CA PRO A 94 -5.55 -0.47 20.55
C PRO A 94 -5.09 0.02 19.17
N VAL A 95 -4.32 -0.78 18.44
CA VAL A 95 -3.78 -0.43 17.12
C VAL A 95 -4.65 -1.03 16.03
N VAL A 96 -5.15 -0.18 15.14
CA VAL A 96 -5.86 -0.59 13.92
C VAL A 96 -4.86 -0.59 12.75
N PRO A 97 -4.58 -1.73 12.12
CA PRO A 97 -3.66 -1.76 10.99
C PRO A 97 -4.34 -1.35 9.68
N PRO A 98 -3.63 -0.70 8.74
CA PRO A 98 -4.10 -0.58 7.35
C PRO A 98 -4.44 -1.94 6.74
N GLY A 99 -5.41 -1.97 5.84
CA GLY A 99 -5.91 -3.18 5.17
C GLY A 99 -7.12 -3.83 5.83
N VAL A 100 -7.55 -3.35 7.01
CA VAL A 100 -8.75 -3.86 7.70
C VAL A 100 -10.01 -3.08 7.34
N SER A 101 -11.15 -3.66 7.66
CA SER A 101 -12.48 -3.08 7.52
C SER A 101 -12.61 -1.81 8.34
N LEU A 102 -13.11 -0.76 7.71
CA LEU A 102 -13.61 0.45 8.35
C LEU A 102 -14.62 1.14 7.44
N GLY A 103 -15.31 2.15 7.95
CA GLY A 103 -16.12 3.01 7.10
C GLY A 103 -16.87 4.10 7.85
N HIS A 104 -17.42 5.02 7.06
CA HIS A 104 -18.42 5.95 7.51
C HIS A 104 -19.67 5.19 8.01
N TYR A 105 -20.28 5.64 9.10
CA TYR A 105 -21.39 4.94 9.74
C TYR A 105 -22.65 4.76 8.87
N HIS A 106 -22.80 5.56 7.81
CA HIS A 106 -23.90 5.46 6.84
C HIS A 106 -23.65 4.52 5.64
N ILE A 107 -22.46 3.92 5.52
CA ILE A 107 -22.12 3.02 4.40
C ILE A 107 -22.09 1.55 4.83
N THR A 108 -21.74 0.65 3.92
CA THR A 108 -21.59 -0.78 4.22
C THR A 108 -20.28 -1.08 4.95
N ALA A 109 -19.19 -1.15 4.20
CA ALA A 109 -17.83 -1.29 4.69
C ALA A 109 -16.86 -0.88 3.57
N GLY A 110 -15.65 -0.53 3.96
CA GLY A 110 -14.53 -0.34 3.05
C GLY A 110 -13.24 -0.69 3.78
N THR A 111 -12.12 -0.24 3.23
CA THR A 111 -10.80 -0.63 3.72
C THR A 111 -10.04 0.58 4.24
N PHE A 112 -9.33 0.39 5.35
CA PHE A 112 -8.29 1.31 5.78
C PHE A 112 -7.17 1.31 4.75
N GLY A 113 -7.03 2.38 3.97
CA GLY A 113 -5.96 2.50 2.97
C GLY A 113 -4.58 2.64 3.62
N CYS A 114 -4.29 3.78 4.23
CA CYS A 114 -3.00 4.03 4.89
C CYS A 114 -3.05 5.17 5.90
N LEU A 115 -2.07 5.18 6.80
CA LEU A 115 -1.84 6.29 7.72
C LEU A 115 -1.05 7.38 6.99
N VAL A 116 -1.54 8.62 7.04
CA VAL A 116 -0.89 9.79 6.44
C VAL A 116 -0.68 10.88 7.49
N ARG A 117 0.15 11.87 7.16
CA ARG A 117 0.45 13.01 8.04
C ARG A 117 0.28 14.31 7.26
N ARG A 118 -0.38 15.30 7.87
CA ARG A 118 -0.49 16.68 7.39
C ARG A 118 0.01 17.58 8.52
N GLY A 119 1.18 18.21 8.34
CA GLY A 119 1.86 18.91 9.44
C GLY A 119 2.27 17.95 10.55
N ASP A 120 1.85 18.19 11.79
CA ASP A 120 2.10 17.31 12.94
C ASP A 120 0.98 16.31 13.24
N GLU A 121 -0.13 16.39 12.50
CA GLU A 121 -1.32 15.58 12.72
C GLU A 121 -1.36 14.34 11.82
N ARG A 122 -1.88 13.24 12.35
CA ARG A 122 -2.02 11.95 11.67
C ARG A 122 -3.48 11.73 11.24
N PHE A 123 -3.66 11.20 10.04
CA PHE A 123 -4.97 10.94 9.45
C PHE A 123 -5.03 9.53 8.87
N ILE A 124 -6.25 9.03 8.74
CA ILE A 124 -6.59 7.81 8.01
C ILE A 124 -6.98 8.21 6.58
N LEU A 125 -6.39 7.55 5.59
CA LEU A 125 -6.76 7.72 4.18
C LEU A 125 -7.52 6.49 3.68
N SER A 126 -8.60 6.73 2.95
CA SER A 126 -9.31 5.74 2.14
C SER A 126 -10.10 6.48 1.04
N ASN A 127 -10.92 5.77 0.27
CA ASN A 127 -11.74 6.36 -0.78
C ASN A 127 -12.85 7.25 -0.20
N ASN A 128 -13.29 8.22 -1.00
CA ASN A 128 -14.42 9.08 -0.67
C ASN A 128 -15.68 8.26 -0.30
N HIS A 129 -16.06 7.27 -1.11
CA HIS A 129 -17.24 6.45 -0.81
C HIS A 129 -17.12 5.61 0.47
N VAL A 130 -15.90 5.44 1.01
CA VAL A 130 -15.66 4.73 2.26
C VAL A 130 -15.76 5.64 3.47
N LEU A 131 -15.15 6.84 3.41
CA LEU A 131 -15.06 7.74 4.57
C LEU A 131 -16.04 8.91 4.54
N ALA A 132 -16.54 9.29 3.36
CA ALA A 132 -17.33 10.50 3.12
C ALA A 132 -18.70 10.21 2.48
N ASP A 133 -19.16 8.95 2.49
CA ASP A 133 -20.49 8.55 2.04
C ASP A 133 -20.90 9.20 0.69
N LEU A 134 -20.06 9.05 -0.33
CA LEU A 134 -20.31 9.59 -1.67
C LEU A 134 -20.61 11.10 -1.65
N ASN A 135 -19.75 11.87 -0.98
CA ASN A 135 -19.86 13.32 -0.72
C ASN A 135 -20.93 13.77 0.28
N ARG A 136 -21.64 12.85 0.95
CA ARG A 136 -22.69 13.19 1.93
C ARG A 136 -22.17 13.34 3.36
N GLY A 137 -20.98 12.80 3.64
CA GLY A 137 -20.35 12.90 4.96
C GLY A 137 -19.95 14.34 5.29
N GLN A 138 -19.97 14.67 6.57
CA GLN A 138 -19.63 15.98 7.12
C GLN A 138 -18.38 15.87 8.00
N PRO A 139 -17.53 16.91 8.06
CA PRO A 139 -16.45 16.95 9.04
C PRO A 139 -16.97 16.70 10.46
N GLY A 140 -16.31 15.79 11.18
CA GLY A 140 -16.73 15.33 12.50
C GLY A 140 -17.52 14.01 12.52
N ASP A 141 -18.00 13.55 11.36
CA ASP A 141 -18.75 12.28 11.28
C ASP A 141 -17.91 11.08 11.76
N PRO A 142 -18.50 10.14 12.53
CA PRO A 142 -17.76 9.02 13.08
C PRO A 142 -17.33 8.01 12.01
N ILE A 143 -16.07 7.58 12.09
CA ILE A 143 -15.51 6.47 11.31
C ILE A 143 -15.36 5.26 12.23
N LEU A 144 -15.96 4.14 11.83
CA LEU A 144 -16.08 2.91 12.63
C LEU A 144 -15.07 1.86 12.17
N GLN A 145 -14.57 1.06 13.12
CA GLN A 145 -13.74 -0.11 12.85
C GLN A 145 -14.18 -1.28 13.75
N PRO A 146 -14.74 -2.35 13.17
CA PRO A 146 -14.93 -2.59 11.72
C PRO A 146 -16.01 -1.69 11.09
N GLY A 147 -16.16 -1.74 9.76
CA GLY A 147 -17.25 -1.05 9.07
C GLY A 147 -18.64 -1.59 9.48
N PRO A 148 -19.73 -0.83 9.25
CA PRO A 148 -21.08 -1.21 9.69
C PRO A 148 -21.52 -2.64 9.33
N THR A 149 -21.38 -3.06 8.06
CA THR A 149 -21.77 -4.41 7.61
C THR A 149 -20.89 -5.52 8.19
N ASP A 150 -19.69 -5.18 8.65
CA ASP A 150 -18.76 -6.11 9.30
C ASP A 150 -18.93 -6.13 10.84
N GLY A 151 -20.01 -5.55 11.35
CA GLY A 151 -20.39 -5.58 12.76
C GLY A 151 -19.95 -4.36 13.57
N GLY A 152 -19.51 -3.28 12.91
CA GLY A 152 -19.17 -2.02 13.55
C GLY A 152 -20.39 -1.33 14.15
N THR A 153 -20.24 -0.80 15.36
CA THR A 153 -21.29 -0.07 16.09
C THR A 153 -20.81 1.34 16.47
N ALA A 154 -21.68 2.15 17.08
CA ALA A 154 -21.30 3.49 17.55
C ALA A 154 -20.15 3.47 18.58
N ASP A 155 -19.99 2.38 19.33
CA ASP A 155 -18.90 2.18 20.30
C ASP A 155 -17.56 1.85 19.61
N ASP A 156 -17.61 1.49 18.31
CA ASP A 156 -16.45 1.11 17.51
C ASP A 156 -15.80 2.30 16.78
N ARG A 157 -16.12 3.54 17.19
CA ARG A 157 -15.55 4.76 16.62
C ARG A 157 -14.05 4.83 16.89
N ILE A 158 -13.26 4.98 15.82
CA ILE A 158 -11.79 5.12 15.91
C ILE A 158 -11.28 6.49 15.42
N ALA A 159 -12.09 7.22 14.65
CA ALA A 159 -11.73 8.52 14.10
C ALA A 159 -13.00 9.32 13.75
N THR A 160 -12.80 10.55 13.28
CA THR A 160 -13.83 11.38 12.67
C THR A 160 -13.39 11.82 11.27
N LEU A 161 -14.34 12.00 10.34
CA LEU A 161 -14.07 12.52 9.01
C LEU A 161 -13.48 13.94 9.14
N ALA A 162 -12.32 14.17 8.52
CA ALA A 162 -11.65 15.46 8.58
C ALA A 162 -11.87 16.29 7.30
N ASP A 163 -11.71 15.67 6.14
CA ASP A 163 -11.66 16.33 4.83
C ASP A 163 -11.80 15.27 3.72
N TYR A 164 -12.28 15.66 2.53
CA TYR A 164 -12.35 14.79 1.35
C TYR A 164 -12.36 15.60 0.06
N ILE A 165 -11.86 14.99 -1.02
CA ILE A 165 -12.05 15.53 -2.38
C ILE A 165 -13.44 15.08 -2.86
N PRO A 166 -14.33 16.02 -3.25
CA PRO A 166 -15.64 15.68 -3.77
C PRO A 166 -15.53 14.85 -5.05
N LEU A 167 -16.29 13.77 -5.13
CA LEU A 167 -16.51 13.04 -6.36
C LEU A 167 -17.33 13.90 -7.32
N ASP A 168 -16.81 14.09 -8.53
CA ASP A 168 -17.61 14.54 -9.66
C ASP A 168 -18.22 13.31 -10.34
N PHE A 169 -19.54 13.19 -10.31
CA PHE A 169 -20.25 12.07 -10.93
C PHE A 169 -20.47 12.27 -12.44
N GLY A 170 -19.94 13.35 -13.03
CA GLY A 170 -19.77 13.47 -14.46
C GLY A 170 -21.07 13.39 -15.25
N THR A 171 -22.00 14.31 -15.01
CA THR A 171 -23.14 14.51 -15.94
C THR A 171 -22.73 15.27 -17.20
N ALA A 172 -21.51 15.81 -17.24
CA ALA A 172 -20.97 16.53 -18.38
C ALA A 172 -20.29 15.56 -19.37
N PRO A 173 -20.33 15.86 -20.68
CA PRO A 173 -19.59 15.09 -21.68
C PRO A 173 -18.09 15.04 -21.32
N PRO A 174 -17.41 13.90 -21.51
CA PRO A 174 -15.99 13.81 -21.21
C PRO A 174 -15.18 14.78 -22.09
N GLU A 175 -14.34 15.61 -21.47
CA GLU A 175 -13.42 16.50 -22.21
C GLU A 175 -12.25 15.73 -22.85
N CYS A 176 -12.00 14.50 -22.38
CA CYS A 176 -10.96 13.65 -22.93
C CYS A 176 -11.43 13.03 -24.27
N PRO A 177 -10.73 13.27 -25.38
CA PRO A 177 -11.10 12.71 -26.70
C PRO A 177 -11.19 11.18 -26.72
N ILE A 178 -10.37 10.51 -25.90
CA ILE A 178 -10.39 9.05 -25.76
C ILE A 178 -11.69 8.61 -25.08
N ALA A 179 -12.06 9.23 -23.96
CA ALA A 179 -13.29 8.89 -23.26
C ALA A 179 -14.54 9.20 -24.10
N ALA A 180 -14.53 10.30 -24.87
CA ALA A 180 -15.62 10.66 -25.79
C ALA A 180 -15.87 9.58 -26.87
N SER A 181 -14.81 8.88 -27.30
CA SER A 181 -14.91 7.83 -28.34
C SER A 181 -15.58 6.54 -27.87
N ILE A 182 -15.75 6.34 -26.57
CA ILE A 182 -16.28 5.10 -25.96
C ILE A 182 -17.79 5.22 -25.68
N THR A 183 -18.35 6.42 -25.68
CA THR A 183 -19.75 6.74 -25.36
C THR A 183 -20.77 6.52 -26.50
N GLN A 184 -20.46 5.68 -27.50
CA GLN A 184 -21.40 5.33 -28.59
C GLN A 184 -22.28 4.13 -28.26
#